data_AF-H6QXY8-F1
#
_entry.id   AF-H6QXY8-F1
#
_cell.length_a   1.000
_cell.length_b   1.000
_cell.length_c   1.000
_cell.angle_alpha   90.00
_cell.angle_beta   90.00
_cell.angle_gamma   90.00
#
_symmetry.space_group_name_H-M   'P 1'
#
loop_
_entity.id
_entity.type
_entity.pdbx_description
1 polymer ?
#
loop_
_entity_poly.entity_id
_entity_poly.type
_entity_poly.pdbx_seq_one_letter_code
_entity_poly.pdbx_strand_id
1 'polypeptide(L)'
;MYFHFDSKEDLARAVLDTALDRYRFSADRWLARTDLGPLDVMHGMLDEIALRLEHDIIVQAEFRLIIEPDFYREVPNGGGRIIARATRALAVRAIEQGQLRADADPDRFARTLAAALAGQRYFIDLFGNGVDLRSRFQEALEVVIESMSTPEWVERFRREGWRAGARLEELGLAL
;
A
#
# COMPACT_ATOMS: atom_id res chain seq x y z
N MET A 1 15.55 -22.70 16.06
CA MET A 1 15.15 -22.85 14.66
C MET A 1 14.43 -24.18 14.46
N TYR A 2 15.08 -25.34 14.64
CA TYR A 2 14.47 -26.68 14.49
C TYR A 2 13.34 -27.05 15.47
N PHE A 3 13.08 -26.26 16.51
CA PHE A 3 11.96 -26.49 17.43
C PHE A 3 10.62 -25.91 16.92
N HIS A 4 10.68 -24.94 15.99
CA HIS A 4 9.50 -24.25 15.46
C HIS A 4 9.36 -24.37 13.94
N PHE A 5 10.44 -24.70 13.22
CA PHE A 5 10.44 -24.80 11.76
C PHE A 5 11.30 -25.99 11.31
N ASP A 6 10.71 -26.81 10.45
CA ASP A 6 11.35 -28.02 9.90
C ASP A 6 12.40 -27.68 8.83
N SER A 7 12.30 -26.49 8.21
CA SER A 7 13.25 -26.00 7.22
C SER A 7 13.33 -24.47 7.16
N LYS A 8 14.34 -23.95 6.45
CA LYS A 8 14.42 -22.52 6.11
C LYS A 8 13.24 -22.07 5.24
N GLU A 9 12.70 -22.97 4.42
CA GLU A 9 11.54 -22.68 3.59
C GLU A 9 10.28 -22.52 4.43
N ASP A 10 10.11 -23.34 5.47
CA ASP A 10 8.96 -23.22 6.39
C ASP A 10 9.02 -21.94 7.21
N LEU A 11 10.22 -21.51 7.60
CA LEU A 11 10.41 -20.19 8.21
C LEU A 11 10.03 -19.06 7.24
N ALA A 12 10.44 -19.14 5.96
CA ALA A 12 10.09 -18.13 4.97
C ALA A 12 8.58 -18.06 4.73
N ARG A 13 7.88 -19.20 4.61
CA ARG A 13 6.42 -19.24 4.50
C ARG A 13 5.73 -18.63 5.72
N ALA A 14 6.20 -18.93 6.92
CA ALA A 14 5.65 -18.33 8.14
C ALA A 14 5.82 -16.80 8.18
N VAL A 15 6.93 -16.27 7.65
CA VAL A 15 7.12 -14.82 7.48
C VAL A 15 6.10 -14.26 6.49
N LEU A 16 5.88 -14.91 5.33
CA LEU A 16 4.88 -14.49 4.35
C LEU A 16 3.47 -14.47 4.95
N ASP A 17 3.08 -15.52 5.68
CA ASP A 17 1.78 -15.61 6.35
C ASP A 17 1.59 -14.50 7.39
N THR A 18 2.63 -14.25 8.21
CA THR A 18 2.57 -13.18 9.20
C THR A 18 2.48 -11.81 8.54
N ALA A 19 3.20 -11.58 7.44
CA ALA A 19 3.11 -10.34 6.68
C ALA A 19 1.71 -10.15 6.08
N LEU A 20 1.10 -11.21 5.54
CA LEU A 20 -0.28 -11.16 5.04
C LEU A 20 -1.26 -10.66 6.10
N ASP A 21 -1.12 -11.10 7.34
CA ASP A 21 -1.97 -10.61 8.43
C ASP A 21 -1.73 -9.14 8.74
N ARG A 22 -0.49 -8.63 8.63
CA ARG A 22 -0.21 -7.18 8.72
C ARG A 22 -0.94 -6.40 7.63
N TYR A 23 -0.84 -6.84 6.37
CA TYR A 23 -1.51 -6.17 5.25
C TYR A 23 -3.04 -6.21 5.38
N ARG A 24 -3.61 -7.36 5.79
CA ARG A 24 -5.07 -7.51 6.03
C ARG A 24 -5.53 -6.54 7.12
N PHE A 25 -4.84 -6.53 8.26
CA PHE A 25 -5.18 -5.66 9.38
C PHE A 25 -5.16 -4.17 8.97
N SER A 26 -4.10 -3.73 8.29
CA SER A 26 -4.00 -2.34 7.80
C SER A 26 -5.12 -2.03 6.81
N ALA A 27 -5.36 -2.89 5.81
CA ALA A 27 -6.40 -2.67 4.82
C ALA A 27 -7.79 -2.61 5.46
N ASP A 28 -8.14 -3.56 6.32
CA ASP A 28 -9.44 -3.63 6.98
C ASP A 28 -9.68 -2.40 7.87
N ARG A 29 -8.65 -1.98 8.63
CA ARG A 29 -8.71 -0.79 9.49
C ARG A 29 -9.02 0.48 8.71
N TRP A 30 -8.34 0.67 7.57
CA TRP A 30 -8.57 1.84 6.71
C TRP A 30 -9.91 1.76 5.98
N LEU A 31 -10.26 0.60 5.43
CA LEU A 31 -11.52 0.42 4.71
C LEU A 31 -12.76 0.57 5.60
N ALA A 32 -12.62 0.39 6.91
CA ALA A 32 -13.66 0.60 7.91
C ALA A 32 -13.90 2.08 8.26
N ARG A 33 -13.04 3.02 7.81
CA ARG A 33 -13.21 4.45 8.07
C ARG A 33 -14.39 5.01 7.27
N THR A 34 -15.37 5.57 7.97
CA THR A 34 -16.56 6.20 7.38
C THR A 34 -16.56 7.72 7.49
N ASP A 35 -15.62 8.28 8.21
CA ASP A 35 -15.44 9.73 8.44
C ASP A 35 -14.59 10.41 7.36
N LEU A 36 -14.00 9.63 6.45
CA LEU A 36 -13.09 10.09 5.40
C LEU A 36 -13.63 9.77 4.01
N GLY A 37 -13.20 10.56 3.02
CA GLY A 37 -13.46 10.26 1.61
C GLY A 37 -12.58 9.09 1.10
N PRO A 38 -12.99 8.35 0.07
CA PRO A 38 -12.26 7.22 -0.48
C PRO A 38 -10.79 7.49 -0.82
N LEU A 39 -10.47 8.65 -1.40
CA LEU A 39 -9.08 9.03 -1.70
C LEU A 39 -8.26 9.33 -0.44
N ASP A 40 -8.84 9.92 0.61
CA ASP A 40 -8.16 10.09 1.91
C ASP A 40 -7.90 8.74 2.58
N VAL A 41 -8.86 7.81 2.50
CA VAL A 41 -8.69 6.44 3.00
C VAL A 41 -7.58 5.71 2.24
N MET A 42 -7.51 5.89 0.92
CA MET A 42 -6.47 5.30 0.08
C MET A 42 -5.10 5.86 0.44
N HIS A 43 -4.98 7.18 0.56
CA HIS A 43 -3.75 7.84 0.98
C HIS A 43 -3.26 7.29 2.33
N GLY A 44 -4.12 7.31 3.36
CA GLY A 44 -3.76 6.82 4.68
C GLY A 44 -3.35 5.34 4.70
N MET A 45 -4.02 4.49 3.92
CA MET A 45 -3.65 3.09 3.76
C MET A 45 -2.26 2.93 3.15
N LEU A 46 -1.97 3.62 2.04
CA LEU A 46 -0.68 3.52 1.36
C LEU A 46 0.45 4.13 2.19
N ASP A 47 0.17 5.20 2.92
CA ASP A 47 1.06 5.82 3.88
C ASP A 47 1.44 4.86 5.03
N GLU A 48 0.47 4.09 5.56
CA GLU A 48 0.76 3.04 6.55
C GLU A 48 1.63 1.92 5.95
N ILE A 49 1.34 1.50 4.72
CA ILE A 49 2.14 0.46 4.06
C ILE A 49 3.57 0.93 3.83
N ALA A 50 3.79 2.20 3.46
CA ALA A 50 5.12 2.77 3.38
C ALA A 50 5.84 2.71 4.74
N LEU A 51 5.18 3.12 5.83
CA LEU A 51 5.73 3.01 7.19
C LEU A 51 6.08 1.57 7.58
N ARG A 52 5.23 0.59 7.24
CA ARG A 52 5.52 -0.83 7.51
C ARG A 52 6.73 -1.32 6.72
N LEU A 53 6.84 -0.94 5.45
CA LEU A 53 7.99 -1.27 4.61
C LEU A 53 9.30 -0.63 5.13
N GLU A 54 9.21 0.44 5.94
CA GLU A 54 10.37 1.11 6.56
C GLU A 54 10.69 0.59 7.97
N HIS A 55 9.70 0.13 8.74
CA HIS A 55 9.87 -0.12 10.17
C HIS A 55 9.41 -1.50 10.66
N ASP A 56 8.61 -2.24 9.89
CA ASP A 56 8.13 -3.58 10.26
C ASP A 56 9.03 -4.65 9.62
N ILE A 57 9.88 -5.28 10.45
CA ILE A 57 10.85 -6.28 9.98
C ILE A 57 10.19 -7.46 9.27
N ILE A 58 8.94 -7.81 9.62
CA ILE A 58 8.21 -8.89 8.96
C ILE A 58 7.81 -8.48 7.53
N VAL A 59 7.32 -7.25 7.37
CA VAL A 59 6.94 -6.71 6.05
C VAL A 59 8.16 -6.47 5.17
N GLN A 60 9.28 -6.02 5.75
CA GLN A 60 10.56 -5.92 5.05
C GLN A 60 11.08 -7.27 4.58
N ALA A 61 11.01 -8.29 5.43
CA ALA A 61 11.42 -9.64 5.08
C ALA A 61 10.51 -10.23 3.99
N GLU A 62 9.20 -10.03 4.07
CA GLU A 62 8.27 -10.42 2.99
C GLU A 62 8.63 -9.77 1.67
N PHE A 63 8.84 -8.45 1.64
CA PHE A 63 9.22 -7.77 0.40
C PHE A 63 10.49 -8.35 -0.24
N ARG A 64 11.50 -8.67 0.57
CA ARG A 64 12.73 -9.32 0.10
C ARG A 64 12.48 -10.73 -0.43
N LEU A 65 11.61 -11.50 0.20
CA LEU A 65 11.28 -12.85 -0.26
C LEU A 65 10.57 -12.80 -1.61
N ILE A 66 9.57 -11.93 -1.80
CA ILE A 66 8.75 -11.92 -3.01
C ILE A 66 9.49 -11.47 -4.29
N ILE A 67 10.64 -10.82 -4.16
CA ILE A 67 11.50 -10.45 -5.30
C ILE A 67 12.50 -11.54 -5.69
N GLU A 68 12.67 -12.57 -4.84
CA GLU A 68 13.55 -13.70 -5.11
C GLU A 68 12.83 -14.75 -5.99
N PRO A 69 13.52 -15.32 -7.01
CA PRO A 69 12.92 -16.28 -7.94
C PRO A 69 12.25 -17.49 -7.27
N ASP A 70 12.80 -17.97 -6.16
CA ASP A 70 12.32 -19.14 -5.42
C ASP A 70 10.90 -18.95 -4.84
N PHE A 71 10.46 -17.70 -4.70
CA PHE A 71 9.17 -17.32 -4.11
C PHE A 71 8.17 -16.70 -5.09
N TYR A 72 8.48 -16.67 -6.40
CA TYR A 72 7.56 -16.10 -7.41
C TYR A 72 6.17 -16.75 -7.43
N ARG A 73 6.07 -18.03 -7.06
CA ARG A 73 4.79 -18.74 -6.92
C ARG A 73 3.90 -18.17 -5.80
N GLU A 74 4.48 -17.50 -4.80
CA GLU A 74 3.77 -16.91 -3.67
C GLU A 74 3.31 -15.47 -3.95
N VAL A 75 3.95 -14.77 -4.91
CA VAL A 75 3.64 -13.38 -5.29
C VAL A 75 2.15 -13.14 -5.58
N PRO A 76 1.45 -14.00 -6.35
CA PRO A 76 0.02 -13.80 -6.59
C PRO A 76 -0.79 -13.81 -5.30
N ASN A 77 -0.31 -14.44 -4.23
CA ASN A 77 -0.98 -14.55 -2.94
C ASN A 77 -0.54 -13.55 -1.88
N GLY A 78 0.52 -12.77 -2.14
CA GLY A 78 1.17 -11.87 -1.20
C GLY A 78 0.41 -10.60 -0.84
N GLY A 79 1.03 -9.79 0.02
CA GLY A 79 0.46 -8.56 0.58
C GLY A 79 0.04 -7.53 -0.48
N GLY A 80 0.84 -7.42 -1.55
CA GLY A 80 0.56 -6.52 -2.67
C GLY A 80 -0.82 -6.74 -3.31
N ARG A 81 -1.33 -7.99 -3.35
CA ARG A 81 -2.68 -8.28 -3.87
C ARG A 81 -3.78 -7.71 -2.99
N ILE A 82 -3.61 -7.76 -1.66
CA ILE A 82 -4.58 -7.20 -0.70
C ILE A 82 -4.69 -5.70 -0.92
N ILE A 83 -3.55 -5.02 -1.00
CA ILE A 83 -3.50 -3.57 -1.23
C ILE A 83 -4.05 -3.21 -2.60
N ALA A 84 -3.70 -3.93 -3.67
CA ALA A 84 -4.25 -3.69 -5.00
C ALA A 84 -5.79 -3.84 -5.03
N ARG A 85 -6.34 -4.84 -4.34
CA ARG A 85 -7.80 -5.02 -4.23
C ARG A 85 -8.47 -3.89 -3.46
N ALA A 86 -7.88 -3.47 -2.33
CA ALA A 86 -8.37 -2.35 -1.53
C ALA A 86 -8.34 -1.04 -2.34
N THR A 87 -7.23 -0.76 -3.03
CA THR A 87 -7.07 0.38 -3.95
C THR A 87 -8.15 0.39 -5.02
N ARG A 88 -8.40 -0.74 -5.68
CA ARG A 88 -9.49 -0.83 -6.67
C ARG A 88 -10.86 -0.53 -6.06
N ALA A 89 -11.15 -1.10 -4.89
CA ALA A 89 -12.42 -0.88 -4.20
C ALA A 89 -12.62 0.58 -3.77
N LEU A 90 -11.54 1.27 -3.39
CA LEU A 90 -11.57 2.70 -3.08
C LEU A 90 -11.69 3.56 -4.34
N ALA A 91 -11.07 3.17 -5.45
CA ALA A 91 -11.24 3.85 -6.74
C ALA A 91 -12.70 3.79 -7.22
N VAL A 92 -13.37 2.64 -7.09
CA VAL A 92 -14.82 2.52 -7.38
C VAL A 92 -15.64 3.48 -6.54
N ARG A 93 -15.42 3.49 -5.21
CA ARG A 93 -16.12 4.42 -4.31
C ARG A 93 -15.81 5.89 -4.62
N ALA A 94 -14.58 6.19 -5.03
CA ALA A 94 -14.16 7.53 -5.39
C ALA A 94 -14.89 8.02 -6.65
N ILE A 95 -15.18 7.13 -7.61
CA ILE A 95 -16.03 7.43 -8.78
C ILE A 95 -17.47 7.68 -8.32
N GLU A 96 -18.04 6.79 -7.51
CA GLU A 96 -19.42 6.91 -6.99
C GLU A 96 -19.65 8.20 -6.20
N GLN A 97 -18.62 8.69 -5.50
CA GLN A 97 -18.66 9.93 -4.71
C GLN A 97 -18.17 11.17 -5.47
N GLY A 98 -17.90 11.06 -6.78
CA GLY A 98 -17.47 12.19 -7.62
C GLY A 98 -16.08 12.74 -7.28
N GLN A 99 -15.24 11.98 -6.58
CA GLN A 99 -13.83 12.31 -6.37
C GLN A 99 -13.00 11.99 -7.62
N LEU A 100 -13.29 10.87 -8.27
CA LEU A 100 -12.77 10.51 -9.60
C LEU A 100 -13.85 10.73 -10.67
N ARG A 101 -13.43 10.94 -11.91
CA ARG A 101 -14.35 11.14 -13.04
C ARG A 101 -15.19 9.88 -13.29
N ALA A 102 -16.41 10.07 -13.78
CA ALA A 102 -17.35 8.98 -14.07
C ALA A 102 -16.84 8.00 -15.16
N ASP A 103 -15.92 8.44 -16.01
CA ASP A 103 -15.30 7.64 -17.08
C ASP A 103 -13.95 7.00 -16.65
N ALA A 104 -13.53 7.19 -15.40
CA ALA A 104 -12.30 6.60 -14.90
C ALA A 104 -12.42 5.06 -14.84
N ASP A 105 -11.37 4.37 -15.27
CA ASP A 105 -11.27 2.91 -15.17
C ASP A 105 -10.59 2.55 -13.83
N PRO A 106 -11.32 1.96 -12.86
CA PRO A 106 -10.77 1.60 -11.55
C PRO A 106 -9.72 0.48 -11.63
N ASP A 107 -9.82 -0.39 -12.63
CA ASP A 107 -8.86 -1.46 -12.86
C ASP A 107 -7.55 -0.91 -13.45
N ARG A 108 -7.64 0.06 -14.38
CA ARG A 108 -6.47 0.80 -14.87
C ARG A 108 -5.82 1.62 -13.75
N PHE A 109 -6.62 2.31 -12.94
CA PHE A 109 -6.13 3.07 -11.78
C PHE A 109 -5.30 2.17 -10.86
N ALA A 110 -5.88 1.05 -10.42
CA ALA A 110 -5.25 0.16 -9.46
C ALA A 110 -3.98 -0.50 -10.01
N ARG A 111 -3.97 -0.96 -11.27
CA ARG A 111 -2.78 -1.56 -11.89
C ARG A 111 -1.64 -0.57 -12.05
N THR A 112 -1.94 0.64 -12.53
CA THR A 112 -0.92 1.69 -12.72
C THR A 112 -0.31 2.10 -11.39
N LEU A 113 -1.14 2.33 -10.37
CA LEU A 113 -0.66 2.71 -9.06
C LEU A 113 0.16 1.58 -8.41
N ALA A 114 -0.32 0.34 -8.45
CA ALA A 114 0.43 -0.80 -7.90
C ALA A 114 1.82 -0.95 -8.54
N ALA A 115 1.92 -0.82 -9.86
CA ALA A 115 3.19 -0.86 -10.58
C ALA A 115 4.13 0.29 -10.18
N ALA A 116 3.59 1.51 -10.05
CA ALA A 116 4.36 2.67 -9.61
C ALA A 116 4.92 2.48 -8.19
N LEU A 117 4.09 2.05 -7.24
CA LEU A 117 4.52 1.81 -5.85
C LEU A 117 5.56 0.71 -5.73
N ALA A 118 5.40 -0.40 -6.46
CA ALA A 118 6.39 -1.46 -6.51
C ALA A 118 7.73 -0.96 -7.07
N GLY A 119 7.70 -0.15 -8.13
CA GLY A 119 8.89 0.50 -8.69
C GLY A 119 9.57 1.45 -7.71
N GLN A 120 8.81 2.30 -7.01
CA GLN A 120 9.37 3.21 -5.99
C GLN A 120 10.06 2.44 -4.86
N ARG A 121 9.43 1.37 -4.38
CA ARG A 121 10.02 0.51 -3.34
C ARG A 121 11.32 -0.14 -3.82
N TYR A 122 11.33 -0.66 -5.05
CA TYR A 122 12.53 -1.25 -5.64
C TYR A 122 13.67 -0.23 -5.80
N PHE A 123 13.35 1.00 -6.23
CA PHE A 123 14.36 2.05 -6.43
C PHE A 123 14.96 2.60 -5.14
N ILE A 124 14.19 2.65 -4.04
CA ILE A 124 14.72 3.07 -2.74
C ILE A 124 15.81 2.12 -2.25
N ASP A 125 15.58 0.80 -2.36
CA ASP A 125 16.59 -0.20 -1.98
C ASP A 125 17.82 -0.16 -2.91
N LEU A 126 17.66 0.24 -4.18
CA LEU A 126 18.74 0.28 -5.17
C LEU A 126 19.61 1.54 -5.08
N PHE A 127 19.00 2.71 -4.89
CA PHE A 127 19.69 3.99 -5.00
C PHE A 127 20.00 4.67 -3.66
N GLY A 128 19.43 4.18 -2.54
CA GLY A 128 19.68 4.75 -1.21
C GLY A 128 19.40 6.26 -1.15
N ASN A 129 18.44 6.73 -1.93
CA ASN A 129 18.12 8.13 -2.10
C ASN A 129 17.52 8.67 -0.79
N GLY A 130 18.05 9.80 -0.29
CA GLY A 130 17.68 10.40 1.02
C GLY A 130 16.26 10.96 1.13
N VAL A 131 15.30 10.41 0.36
CA VAL A 131 13.87 10.69 0.44
C VAL A 131 13.20 9.42 0.93
N ASP A 132 12.39 9.52 1.98
CA ASP A 132 11.67 8.39 2.55
C ASP A 132 10.63 7.78 1.60
N LEU A 133 10.26 6.53 1.85
CA LEU A 133 9.32 5.75 1.04
C LEU A 133 7.92 6.34 1.08
N ARG A 134 7.52 6.96 2.20
CA ARG A 134 6.23 7.62 2.34
C ARG A 134 6.07 8.72 1.29
N SER A 135 7.08 9.58 1.19
CA SER A 135 7.11 10.69 0.22
C SER A 135 7.02 10.17 -1.22
N ARG A 136 7.72 9.06 -1.54
CA ARG A 136 7.66 8.44 -2.87
C ARG A 136 6.30 7.81 -3.18
N PHE A 137 5.68 7.19 -2.18
CA PHE A 137 4.34 6.61 -2.32
C PHE A 137 3.29 7.69 -2.51
N GLN A 138 3.38 8.77 -1.73
CA GLN A 138 2.51 9.93 -1.86
C GLN A 138 2.65 10.57 -3.25
N GLU A 139 3.88 10.81 -3.74
CA GLU A 139 4.13 11.35 -5.07
C GLU A 139 3.49 10.49 -6.17
N ALA A 140 3.71 9.17 -6.13
CA ALA A 140 3.13 8.24 -7.09
C ALA A 140 1.60 8.24 -7.03
N LEU A 141 1.02 8.30 -5.83
CA LEU A 141 -0.43 8.37 -5.63
C LEU A 141 -1.01 9.65 -6.23
N GLU A 142 -0.44 10.81 -5.91
CA GLU A 142 -0.91 12.11 -6.37
C GLU A 142 -0.89 12.21 -7.90
N VAL A 143 0.19 11.77 -8.54
CA VAL A 143 0.28 11.74 -10.02
C VAL A 143 -0.85 10.91 -10.65
N VAL A 144 -1.12 9.72 -10.10
CA VAL A 144 -2.19 8.85 -10.62
C VAL A 144 -3.58 9.45 -10.35
N ILE A 145 -3.80 9.99 -9.16
CA ILE A 145 -5.06 10.63 -8.76
C ILE A 145 -5.35 11.84 -9.64
N GLU A 146 -4.38 12.74 -9.84
CA GLU A 146 -4.55 13.93 -10.67
C GLU A 146 -4.96 13.57 -12.11
N SER A 147 -4.46 12.45 -12.64
CA SER A 147 -4.82 11.98 -13.98
C SER A 147 -6.30 11.55 -14.12
N MET A 148 -6.97 11.20 -13.00
CA MET A 148 -8.33 10.62 -13.00
C MET A 148 -9.36 11.40 -12.16
N SER A 149 -8.94 12.44 -11.44
CA SER A 149 -9.80 13.21 -10.55
C SER A 149 -10.73 14.17 -11.28
N THR A 150 -11.81 14.54 -10.60
CA THR A 150 -12.69 15.65 -11.00
C THR A 150 -12.03 17.00 -10.67
N PRO A 151 -12.30 18.06 -11.45
CA PRO A 151 -11.81 19.40 -11.14
C PRO A 151 -12.24 19.89 -9.74
N GLU A 152 -13.45 19.54 -9.32
CA GLU A 152 -14.02 19.89 -8.02
C GLU A 152 -13.23 19.25 -6.87
N TRP A 153 -12.85 17.98 -7.03
CA TRP A 153 -12.01 17.32 -6.03
C TRP A 153 -10.62 17.93 -5.97
N VAL A 154 -9.98 18.19 -7.11
CA VAL A 154 -8.63 18.76 -7.19
C VAL A 154 -8.57 20.13 -6.52
N GLU A 155 -9.56 20.99 -6.79
CA GLU A 155 -9.61 22.33 -6.18
C GLU A 155 -9.78 22.25 -4.66
N ARG A 156 -10.64 21.35 -4.18
CA ARG A 156 -10.78 21.11 -2.74
C ARG A 156 -9.47 20.59 -2.13
N PHE A 157 -8.83 19.61 -2.78
CA PHE A 157 -7.59 19.01 -2.32
C PHE A 157 -6.45 20.02 -2.24
N ARG A 158 -6.30 20.92 -3.22
CA ARG A 158 -5.29 21.99 -3.17
C ARG A 158 -5.44 22.93 -1.97
N ARG A 159 -6.67 23.15 -1.52
CA ARG A 159 -6.97 24.01 -0.37
C ARG A 159 -6.76 23.31 0.97
N GLU A 160 -7.05 22.02 1.04
CA GLU A 160 -7.24 21.30 2.31
C GLU A 160 -6.16 20.25 2.58
N GLY A 161 -5.49 19.77 1.52
CA GLY A 161 -4.53 18.68 1.58
C GLY A 161 -5.15 17.35 1.98
N TRP A 162 -4.28 16.37 2.29
CA TRP A 162 -4.69 15.09 2.83
C TRP A 162 -5.26 15.25 4.24
N ARG A 163 -6.43 14.64 4.50
CA ARG A 163 -7.11 14.76 5.80
C ARG A 163 -6.69 13.71 6.82
N ALA A 164 -5.95 12.69 6.38
CA ALA A 164 -5.47 11.62 7.24
C ALA A 164 -4.14 11.07 6.74
N GLY A 165 -3.30 10.69 7.69
CA GLY A 165 -2.07 9.93 7.49
C GLY A 165 -1.91 8.92 8.60
N ALA A 166 -1.14 7.88 8.35
CA ALA A 166 -0.78 6.88 9.32
C ALA A 166 0.28 7.43 10.29
N ARG A 167 0.31 6.86 11.49
CA ARG A 167 1.28 7.18 12.54
C ARG A 167 2.00 5.92 12.97
N LEU A 168 3.29 6.03 13.26
CA LEU A 168 4.14 4.87 13.57
C LEU A 168 3.63 4.10 14.79
N GLU A 169 3.05 4.78 15.77
CA GLU A 169 2.50 4.18 16.99
C GLU A 169 1.28 3.30 16.71
N GLU A 170 0.58 3.52 15.59
CA GLU A 170 -0.60 2.73 15.21
C GLU A 170 -0.23 1.38 14.57
N LEU A 171 1.03 1.17 14.19
CA LEU A 171 1.46 -0.04 13.50
C LEU A 171 1.53 -1.26 14.45
N GLY A 172 1.56 -1.03 15.77
CA GLY A 172 1.66 -2.10 16.77
C GLY A 172 2.99 -2.87 16.69
N LEU A 173 4.07 -2.19 16.32
CA LEU A 173 5.41 -2.77 16.26
C LEU A 173 5.87 -3.08 17.69
N ALA A 174 6.16 -4.35 17.98
CA ALA A 174 6.84 -4.71 19.22
C ALA A 174 8.30 -4.23 19.10
N LEU A 175 8.69 -3.27 19.96
CA LEU A 175 10.09 -2.86 20.13
C LEU A 175 10.90 -3.96 20.82
#